data_AF-A0A6P2F090-F1
#
_entry.id   AF-A0A6P2F090-F1
#
_cell.length_a   1.000
_cell.length_b   1.000
_cell.length_c   1.000
_cell.angle_alpha   90.00
_cell.angle_beta   90.00
_cell.angle_gamma   90.00
#
_symmetry.space_group_name_H-M   'P 1'
#
loop_
_entity.id
_entity.type
_entity.pdbx_description
1 polymer ?
#
loop_
_entity_poly.entity_id
_entity_poly.type
_entity_poly.pdbx_seq_one_letter_code
_entity_poly.pdbx_strand_id
1 'polypeptide(L)'
;MNPTRATFFKWAAAGAVAAGALFAATSASAGVAWSVGINAPGIAVGVAAPPVYYAPAPTYYAPAPAYYAPPVYYRPAPVYYAPPVYYRPAPGYYRHYGPHRHWR
;
A
#
# COMPACT_ATOMS: atom_id res chain seq x y z
N MET A 1 -23.41 -57.55 -54.51
CA MET A 1 -23.48 -56.90 -53.19
C MET A 1 -24.76 -56.06 -53.13
N ASN A 2 -25.63 -56.29 -52.14
CA ASN A 2 -26.91 -55.56 -52.05
C ASN A 2 -26.66 -54.15 -51.47
N PRO A 3 -26.84 -53.06 -52.25
CA PRO A 3 -26.42 -51.72 -51.86
C PRO A 3 -27.11 -51.22 -50.59
N THR A 4 -28.34 -51.68 -50.33
CA THR A 4 -29.13 -51.39 -49.12
C THR A 4 -28.46 -51.84 -47.82
N ARG A 5 -27.81 -53.00 -47.80
CA ARG A 5 -27.09 -53.51 -46.61
C ARG A 5 -25.86 -52.66 -46.30
N ALA A 6 -25.11 -52.28 -47.34
CA ALA A 6 -23.93 -51.43 -47.19
C ALA A 6 -24.31 -50.01 -46.75
N THR A 7 -25.41 -49.46 -47.26
CA THR A 7 -25.92 -48.15 -46.84
C THR A 7 -26.36 -48.16 -45.37
N PHE A 8 -27.04 -49.20 -44.92
CA PHE A 8 -27.42 -49.34 -43.51
C PHE A 8 -26.20 -49.35 -42.57
N PHE A 9 -25.20 -50.18 -42.87
CA PHE A 9 -23.98 -50.24 -42.05
C PHE A 9 -23.18 -48.94 -42.04
N LYS A 10 -23.18 -48.18 -43.15
CA LYS A 10 -22.56 -46.85 -43.20
C LYS A 10 -23.23 -45.87 -42.23
N TRP A 11 -24.56 -45.82 -42.21
CA TRP A 11 -25.30 -44.95 -41.28
C TRP A 11 -25.17 -45.39 -39.83
N ALA A 12 -25.17 -46.69 -39.56
CA ALA A 12 -24.95 -47.23 -38.22
C ALA A 12 -23.54 -46.87 -37.70
N ALA A 13 -22.51 -47.00 -38.54
CA ALA A 13 -21.15 -46.60 -38.19
C ALA A 13 -21.03 -45.09 -37.96
N ALA A 14 -21.67 -44.26 -38.81
CA ALA A 14 -21.69 -42.82 -38.63
C ALA A 14 -22.36 -42.41 -37.31
N GLY A 15 -23.48 -43.04 -36.96
CA GLY A 15 -24.18 -42.81 -35.69
C GLY A 15 -23.32 -43.20 -34.47
N ALA A 16 -22.65 -44.35 -34.52
CA ALA A 16 -21.77 -44.80 -33.44
C ALA A 16 -20.58 -43.85 -33.22
N VAL A 17 -19.96 -43.36 -34.30
CA VAL A 17 -18.87 -42.38 -34.22
C VAL A 17 -19.36 -41.05 -33.63
N ALA A 18 -20.53 -40.57 -34.06
CA ALA A 18 -21.10 -39.34 -33.53
C ALA A 18 -21.43 -39.44 -32.03
N ALA A 19 -22.04 -40.57 -31.60
CA ALA A 19 -22.30 -40.83 -30.20
C ALA A 19 -20.99 -40.90 -29.39
N GLY A 20 -19.98 -41.64 -29.89
CA GLY A 20 -18.67 -41.74 -29.24
C GLY A 20 -17.99 -40.38 -29.09
N ALA A 21 -18.06 -39.52 -30.10
CA ALA A 21 -17.50 -38.17 -30.05
C ALA A 21 -18.17 -37.28 -28.99
N LEU A 22 -19.49 -37.41 -28.79
CA LEU A 22 -20.22 -36.69 -27.74
C LEU A 22 -19.76 -37.11 -26.35
N PHE A 23 -19.49 -38.40 -26.12
CA PHE A 23 -19.02 -38.90 -24.83
C PHE A 23 -17.51 -38.66 -24.61
N ALA A 24 -16.73 -38.49 -25.68
CA ALA A 24 -15.31 -38.18 -25.59
C ALA A 24 -15.02 -36.68 -25.35
N ALA A 25 -16.04 -35.81 -25.46
CA ALA A 25 -15.88 -34.38 -25.23
C ALA A 25 -15.60 -34.08 -23.76
N THR A 26 -14.47 -33.42 -23.48
CA THR A 26 -14.12 -32.97 -22.13
C THR A 26 -14.94 -31.75 -21.76
N SER A 27 -15.51 -31.69 -20.55
CA SER A 27 -16.27 -30.52 -20.11
C SER A 27 -15.34 -29.38 -19.69
N ALA A 28 -15.53 -28.20 -20.30
CA ALA A 28 -15.01 -26.94 -19.77
C ALA A 28 -16.11 -26.29 -18.91
N SER A 29 -15.91 -26.24 -17.59
CA SER A 29 -16.92 -25.70 -16.66
C SER A 29 -16.61 -24.24 -16.34
N ALA A 30 -17.40 -23.32 -16.92
CA ALA A 30 -17.36 -21.89 -16.66
C ALA A 30 -18.62 -21.45 -15.90
N GLY A 31 -18.95 -22.08 -14.76
CA GLY A 31 -20.09 -21.67 -13.93
C GLY A 31 -21.43 -21.51 -14.68
N VAL A 32 -21.63 -22.25 -15.78
CA VAL A 32 -22.80 -22.07 -16.65
C VAL A 32 -23.98 -22.83 -16.07
N ALA A 33 -24.95 -22.10 -15.53
CA ALA A 33 -26.23 -22.65 -15.10
C ALA A 33 -27.20 -22.70 -16.29
N TRP A 34 -27.69 -23.89 -16.61
CA TRP A 34 -28.79 -24.09 -17.55
C TRP A 34 -29.83 -25.02 -16.91
N SER A 35 -31.09 -24.91 -17.34
CA SER A 35 -32.20 -25.70 -16.82
C SER A 35 -33.00 -26.28 -17.97
N VAL A 36 -33.46 -27.54 -17.84
CA VAL A 36 -34.44 -28.16 -18.74
C VAL A 36 -35.70 -28.46 -17.94
N GLY A 37 -36.82 -27.91 -18.41
CA GLY A 37 -38.14 -28.16 -17.81
C GLY A 37 -38.75 -29.44 -18.39
N ILE A 38 -39.00 -30.42 -17.52
CA ILE A 38 -39.83 -31.59 -17.86
C ILE A 38 -41.17 -31.38 -17.16
N ASN A 39 -42.23 -31.15 -17.92
CA ASN A 39 -43.58 -31.01 -17.37
C ASN A 39 -44.14 -32.39 -17.01
N ALA A 40 -43.67 -32.95 -15.90
CA ALA A 40 -44.25 -34.12 -15.25
C ALA A 40 -44.66 -33.71 -13.83
N PRO A 41 -45.86 -34.07 -13.35
CA PRO A 41 -46.26 -33.76 -11.98
C PRO A 41 -45.21 -34.32 -11.00
N GLY A 42 -44.56 -33.43 -10.25
CA GLY A 42 -43.62 -33.79 -9.19
C GLY A 42 -42.14 -33.93 -9.58
N ILE A 43 -41.70 -33.59 -10.79
CA ILE A 43 -40.27 -33.68 -11.17
C ILE A 43 -39.71 -32.32 -11.59
N ALA A 44 -38.69 -31.84 -10.88
CA ALA A 44 -37.83 -30.74 -11.27
C ALA A 44 -36.35 -31.20 -11.17
N VAL A 45 -35.65 -31.27 -12.30
CA VAL A 45 -34.23 -31.66 -12.36
C VAL A 45 -33.43 -30.49 -12.91
N GLY A 46 -32.39 -30.07 -12.19
CA GLY A 46 -31.46 -29.01 -12.65
C GLY A 46 -31.73 -27.59 -12.14
N VAL A 47 -32.58 -27.40 -11.13
CA VAL A 47 -32.75 -26.07 -10.52
C VAL A 47 -31.58 -25.80 -9.57
N ALA A 48 -30.52 -25.19 -10.07
CA ALA A 48 -29.44 -24.69 -9.22
C ALA A 48 -29.92 -23.46 -8.44
N ALA A 49 -29.73 -23.46 -7.12
CA ALA A 49 -29.97 -22.27 -6.31
C ALA A 49 -29.06 -21.12 -6.77
N PRO A 50 -29.56 -19.87 -6.84
CA PRO A 50 -28.73 -18.74 -7.21
C PRO A 50 -27.56 -18.60 -6.21
N PRO A 51 -26.35 -18.27 -6.67
CA PRO A 51 -25.20 -18.09 -5.79
C PRO A 51 -25.49 -16.95 -4.80
N VAL A 52 -25.38 -17.25 -3.50
CA VAL A 52 -25.50 -16.25 -2.44
C VAL A 52 -24.15 -15.54 -2.32
N TYR A 53 -24.09 -14.30 -2.77
CA TYR A 53 -22.89 -13.48 -2.66
C TYR A 53 -22.90 -12.74 -1.32
N TYR A 54 -21.94 -13.05 -0.45
CA TYR A 54 -21.68 -12.27 0.75
C TYR A 54 -20.57 -11.26 0.45
N ALA A 55 -20.89 -9.97 0.56
CA ALA A 55 -19.86 -8.95 0.56
C ALA A 55 -19.00 -9.10 1.85
N PRO A 56 -17.66 -9.03 1.74
CA PRO A 56 -16.80 -8.97 2.93
C PRO A 56 -17.21 -7.79 3.81
N ALA A 57 -17.19 -7.97 5.13
CA ALA A 57 -17.44 -6.88 6.05
C ALA A 57 -16.40 -5.77 5.84
N PRO A 58 -16.82 -4.49 5.78
CA PRO A 58 -15.87 -3.39 5.65
C PRO A 58 -14.95 -3.37 6.88
N THR A 59 -13.64 -3.51 6.63
CA THR A 59 -12.63 -3.40 7.69
C THR A 59 -12.19 -1.94 7.76
N TYR A 60 -12.55 -1.26 8.84
CA TYR A 60 -12.14 0.13 9.06
C TYR A 60 -10.80 0.12 9.82
N TYR A 61 -9.72 0.55 9.15
CA TYR A 61 -8.44 0.79 9.80
C TYR A 61 -8.34 2.27 10.18
N ALA A 62 -8.27 2.54 11.48
CA ALA A 62 -7.86 3.85 11.94
C ALA A 62 -6.37 4.06 11.58
N PRO A 63 -6.00 5.22 10.99
CA PRO A 63 -4.60 5.57 10.81
C PRO A 63 -3.86 5.57 12.15
N ALA A 64 -2.63 5.06 12.16
CA ALA A 64 -1.78 5.15 13.35
C ALA A 64 -1.52 6.62 13.72
N PRO A 65 -1.52 6.97 15.01
CA PRO A 65 -1.21 8.33 15.45
C PRO A 65 0.22 8.72 15.03
N ALA A 66 0.34 9.82 14.29
CA ALA A 66 1.62 10.40 13.94
C ALA A 66 2.13 11.26 15.10
N TYR A 67 3.23 10.85 15.73
CA TYR A 67 3.94 11.67 16.71
C TYR A 67 4.93 12.57 15.98
N TYR A 68 4.70 13.88 16.02
CA TYR A 68 5.66 14.87 15.54
C TYR A 68 6.62 15.25 16.67
N ALA A 69 7.92 15.16 16.39
CA ALA A 69 8.92 15.72 17.28
C ALA A 69 8.84 17.26 17.22
N PRO A 70 8.88 17.96 18.37
CA PRO A 70 8.91 19.41 18.38
C PRO A 70 10.20 19.92 17.71
N PRO A 71 10.16 21.07 17.02
CA PRO A 71 11.35 21.67 16.44
C PRO A 71 12.37 22.02 17.52
N VAL A 72 13.64 21.64 17.30
CA VAL A 72 14.76 21.99 18.16
C VAL A 72 15.21 23.42 17.81
N TYR A 73 14.99 24.37 18.72
CA TYR A 73 15.51 25.72 18.58
C TYR A 73 16.98 25.79 19.04
N TYR A 74 17.89 26.11 18.12
CA TYR A 74 19.28 26.39 18.47
C TYR A 74 19.43 27.89 18.75
N ARG A 75 19.66 28.26 20.01
CA ARG A 75 20.00 29.64 20.37
C ARG A 75 21.51 29.83 20.29
N PRO A 76 22.03 30.79 19.50
CA PRO A 76 23.45 31.13 19.52
C PRO A 76 23.90 31.50 20.94
N ALA A 77 25.09 31.05 21.33
CA ALA A 77 25.68 31.43 22.61
C ALA A 77 25.94 32.95 22.65
N PRO A 78 25.66 33.63 23.77
CA PRO A 78 25.97 35.05 23.91
C PRO A 78 27.49 35.25 23.84
N VAL A 79 27.93 36.13 22.93
CA VAL A 79 29.32 36.56 22.82
C VAL A 79 29.52 37.74 23.77
N TYR A 80 30.37 37.56 24.78
CA TYR A 80 30.79 38.64 25.67
C TYR A 80 32.07 39.28 25.14
N TYR A 81 32.03 40.59 24.88
CA TYR A 81 33.22 41.37 24.55
C TYR A 81 33.89 41.89 25.81
N ALA A 82 35.21 41.71 25.90
CA ALA A 82 35.99 42.32 26.96
C ALA A 82 36.02 43.85 26.80
N PRO A 83 35.92 44.63 27.88
CA PRO A 83 36.02 46.07 27.81
C PRO A 83 37.42 46.48 27.32
N PRO A 84 37.52 47.57 26.54
CA PRO A 84 38.81 48.08 26.08
C PRO A 84 39.69 48.48 27.26
N VAL A 85 40.93 47.98 27.28
CA VAL A 85 41.94 48.35 28.28
C VAL A 85 42.56 49.68 27.88
N TYR A 86 42.27 50.73 28.64
CA TYR A 86 42.95 52.02 28.49
C TYR A 86 44.20 52.07 29.37
N TYR A 87 45.37 52.13 28.75
CA TYR A 87 46.62 52.34 29.47
C TYR A 87 46.81 53.83 29.75
N ARG A 88 46.75 54.23 31.03
CA ARG A 88 47.04 55.60 31.46
C ARG A 88 48.48 55.67 31.98
N PRO A 89 49.33 56.55 31.42
CA PRO A 89 50.67 56.78 31.96
C PRO A 89 50.61 57.22 33.43
N ALA A 90 51.48 56.65 34.27
CA ALA A 90 51.57 56.99 35.69
C ALA A 90 51.97 58.47 35.88
N PRO A 91 51.41 59.20 36.86
CA PRO A 91 51.81 60.58 37.12
C PRO A 91 53.27 60.64 37.59
N GLY A 92 54.11 61.34 36.83
CA GLY A 92 55.50 61.62 37.24
C GLY A 92 55.52 62.69 38.33
N TYR A 93 55.99 62.34 39.53
CA TYR A 93 56.22 63.31 40.61
C TYR A 93 57.57 64.01 40.39
N TYR A 94 57.53 65.26 39.91
CA TYR A 94 58.70 66.14 39.94
C TYR A 94 58.93 66.66 41.37
N ARG A 95 59.98 66.15 42.01
CA ARG A 95 60.45 66.55 43.34
C ARG A 95 61.22 67.86 43.24
N HIS A 96 60.55 68.99 43.43
CA HIS A 96 61.21 70.29 43.56
C HIS A 96 61.69 70.50 45.01
N TYR A 97 63.00 70.38 45.23
CA TYR A 97 63.65 70.93 46.43
C TYR A 97 63.94 72.42 46.19
N GLY A 98 63.18 73.30 46.84
CA GLY A 98 63.46 74.73 46.90
C GLY A 98 64.43 75.06 48.05
N PRO A 99 65.43 75.93 47.86
CA PRO A 99 66.39 76.27 48.90
C PRO A 99 65.79 77.25 49.92
N HIS A 100 65.73 76.84 51.19
CA HIS A 100 65.36 77.74 52.28
C HIS A 100 66.57 78.60 52.66
N ARG A 101 66.55 79.88 52.26
CA ARG A 101 67.50 80.90 52.72
C ARG A 101 67.02 81.48 54.05
N HIS A 102 67.88 81.37 55.04
CA HIS A 102 67.80 81.97 56.39
C HIS A 102 68.16 83.45 56.30
N TRP A 103 67.41 84.36 56.95
CA TRP A 103 67.94 85.62 57.51
C TRP A 103 67.05 86.15 58.64
N ARG A 104 67.72 86.88 59.55
CA ARG A 104 67.24 87.57 60.75
C ARG A 104 66.53 88.88 60.44
#